data_AF-A0A914BLM3-F1
#
_entry.id   AF-A0A914BLM3-F1
#
_cell.length_a   1.000
_cell.length_b   1.000
_cell.length_c   1.000
_cell.angle_alpha   90.00
_cell.angle_beta   90.00
_cell.angle_gamma   90.00
#
_symmetry.space_group_name_H-M   'P 1'
#
loop_
_entity.id
_entity.type
_entity.pdbx_description
1 polymer ?
#
loop_
_entity_poly.entity_id
_entity_poly.type
_entity_poly.pdbx_seq_one_letter_code
_entity_poly.pdbx_strand_id
1 'polypeptide(L)'
;MASISFLLVLWISFQEFFKCVKSDLLVLFIQAFVLVRSSATVEFQFLRWSNPDHSELDGGCCDPGWSCGSCDNYFIVCLDDDVPGSNNFDECGIRSTTTDVVFVDNDEFDFPSPIPSNIPNPQATNVASWQGQMRVKLRVMDSDDNDDDTIEEAFKNIVLSSFASQSSAQWVQYTMGTHSDFTFQVRVYCNADSYTSDCSVYCVPTDNQNGHYTCNPTTGAKMCYDGWEGIL
;
A
#
# COMPACT_ATOMS: atom_id res chain seq x y z
N MET A 1 -0.20 -16.69 29.94
CA MET A 1 0.68 -15.74 30.64
C MET A 1 0.84 -14.53 29.73
N ALA A 2 0.09 -13.47 30.00
CA ALA A 2 0.18 -12.21 29.30
C ALA A 2 1.44 -11.48 29.78
N SER A 3 2.39 -11.22 28.90
CA SER A 3 3.46 -10.24 29.16
C SER A 3 4.22 -9.88 27.89
N ILE A 4 3.58 -9.15 26.98
CA ILE A 4 4.24 -8.12 26.14
C ILE A 4 3.23 -6.98 25.96
N SER A 5 2.82 -6.38 27.08
CA SER A 5 2.09 -5.10 27.11
C SER A 5 2.99 -4.06 27.77
N PHE A 6 4.16 -3.78 27.19
CA PHE A 6 5.06 -2.72 27.66
C PHE A 6 5.93 -2.07 26.57
N LEU A 7 5.57 -2.26 25.28
CA LEU A 7 6.19 -1.54 24.15
C LEU A 7 5.23 -0.58 23.43
N LEU A 8 4.08 -0.28 24.05
CA LEU A 8 3.29 0.92 23.70
C LEU A 8 3.89 2.16 24.37
N VAL A 9 5.21 2.31 24.32
CA VAL A 9 5.91 3.52 24.77
C VAL A 9 5.91 4.49 23.61
N LEU A 10 4.97 5.42 23.66
CA LEU A 10 5.02 6.76 23.07
C LEU A 10 5.79 6.88 21.73
N TRP A 11 5.12 6.57 20.62
CA TRP A 11 5.22 7.43 19.44
C TRP A 11 4.26 8.61 19.61
N ILE A 12 4.37 9.33 20.74
CA ILE A 12 3.84 10.69 20.80
C ILE A 12 4.89 11.52 20.07
N SER A 13 4.59 11.89 18.82
CA SER A 13 5.48 12.74 18.04
C SER A 13 5.83 13.99 18.85
N PHE A 14 7.11 14.39 18.89
CA PHE A 14 7.56 15.64 19.52
C PHE A 14 6.74 16.86 19.07
N GLN A 15 6.12 16.78 17.88
CA GLN A 15 5.16 17.75 17.36
C GLN A 15 3.95 17.97 18.26
N GLU A 16 3.46 16.98 19.02
CA GLU A 16 2.25 17.15 19.84
C GLU A 16 2.45 18.14 20.99
N PHE A 17 3.66 18.19 21.56
CA PHE A 17 3.99 19.11 22.65
C PHE A 17 4.37 20.51 22.13
N PHE A 18 4.91 20.59 20.92
CA PHE A 18 5.30 21.87 20.33
C PHE A 18 4.09 22.79 20.08
N LYS A 19 4.09 23.95 20.74
CA LYS A 19 3.06 24.98 20.61
C LYS A 19 3.68 26.34 20.28
N CYS A 20 2.97 27.10 19.47
CA CYS A 20 3.32 28.48 19.18
C CYS A 20 2.48 29.40 20.07
N VAL A 21 3.13 30.11 21.01
CA VAL A 21 2.51 31.02 21.99
C VAL A 21 3.15 32.41 21.95
N LYS A 22 2.48 33.43 22.49
CA LYS A 22 3.08 34.76 22.69
C LYS A 22 3.95 34.78 23.95
N SER A 23 5.08 35.48 23.88
CA SER A 23 6.12 35.53 24.92
C SER A 23 5.62 36.09 26.27
N ASP A 24 4.49 36.81 26.30
CA ASP A 24 3.93 37.45 27.51
C ASP A 24 2.81 36.64 28.20
N LEU A 25 2.43 35.47 27.68
CA LEU A 25 1.27 34.71 28.17
C LEU A 25 1.70 33.53 29.07
N LEU A 26 1.32 33.55 30.36
CA LEU A 26 1.43 32.39 31.24
C LEU A 26 0.30 31.40 30.88
N VAL A 27 0.61 30.33 30.15
CA VAL A 27 -0.40 29.37 29.67
C VAL A 27 -0.38 28.09 30.51
N LEU A 28 -1.47 27.85 31.25
CA LEU A 28 -1.76 26.55 31.88
C LEU A 28 -2.44 25.64 30.84
N PHE A 29 -1.75 24.59 30.40
CA PHE A 29 -2.28 23.65 29.41
C PHE A 29 -2.96 22.46 30.09
N ILE A 30 -4.26 22.33 29.89
CA ILE A 30 -4.95 21.05 30.03
C ILE A 30 -4.92 20.41 28.64
N GLN A 31 -4.03 19.44 28.42
CA GLN A 31 -3.97 18.72 27.14
C GLN A 31 -4.98 17.57 27.16
N ALA A 32 -6.00 17.67 26.32
CA ALA A 32 -6.74 16.50 25.86
C ALA A 32 -5.96 15.88 24.69
N PHE A 33 -5.57 14.61 24.82
CA PHE A 33 -4.89 13.89 23.75
C PHE A 33 -5.92 13.53 22.67
N VAL A 34 -5.81 14.14 21.50
CA VAL A 34 -6.48 13.67 20.29
C VAL A 34 -5.45 12.87 19.52
N LEU A 35 -5.67 11.57 19.40
CA LEU A 35 -4.85 10.71 18.54
C LEU A 35 -5.09 11.12 17.07
N VAL A 36 -4.22 11.96 16.54
CA VAL A 36 -4.11 12.21 15.10
C VAL A 36 -3.04 11.29 14.52
N ARG A 37 -3.32 10.72 13.36
CA ARG A 37 -2.42 9.78 12.69
C ARG A 37 -2.14 10.27 11.29
N SER A 38 -0.85 10.36 10.96
CA SER A 38 -0.41 10.47 9.58
C SER A 38 -0.78 9.18 8.83
N SER A 39 -0.80 9.27 7.50
CA SER A 39 -1.04 8.08 6.67
C SER A 39 -0.53 8.28 5.24
N ALA A 40 -0.30 7.17 4.56
CA ALA A 40 -0.06 7.10 3.13
C ALA A 40 -1.14 6.25 2.46
N THR A 41 -1.33 6.45 1.16
CA THR A 41 -2.10 5.54 0.31
C THR A 41 -1.16 4.82 -0.65
N VAL A 42 -1.28 3.49 -0.69
CA VAL A 42 -0.71 2.62 -1.71
C VAL A 42 -1.80 2.32 -2.73
N GLU A 43 -1.62 2.76 -3.98
CA GLU A 43 -2.51 2.40 -5.08
C GLU A 43 -1.86 1.36 -5.98
N PHE A 44 -2.57 0.25 -6.22
CA PHE A 44 -2.14 -0.87 -7.03
C PHE A 44 -3.10 -1.07 -8.20
N GLN A 45 -2.58 -1.25 -9.42
CA GLN A 45 -3.38 -1.48 -10.61
C GLN A 45 -2.89 -2.70 -11.37
N PHE A 46 -3.81 -3.63 -11.63
CA PHE A 46 -3.61 -4.75 -12.54
C PHE A 46 -3.66 -4.22 -13.97
N LEU A 47 -2.68 -4.58 -14.81
CA LEU A 47 -2.59 -4.10 -16.20
C LEU A 47 -2.78 -5.23 -17.20
N ARG A 48 -1.90 -6.22 -17.21
CA ARG A 48 -1.88 -7.28 -18.23
C ARG A 48 -1.45 -8.63 -17.67
N TRP A 49 -2.07 -9.69 -18.19
CA TRP A 49 -1.67 -11.07 -18.03
C TRP A 49 -1.27 -11.70 -19.38
N SER A 50 -0.32 -12.63 -19.34
CA SER A 50 0.14 -13.38 -20.50
C SER A 50 0.69 -14.74 -20.06
N ASN A 51 0.05 -15.84 -20.49
CA ASN A 51 0.54 -17.22 -20.37
C ASN A 51 0.51 -17.92 -21.75
N PRO A 52 1.42 -17.56 -22.67
CA PRO A 52 1.28 -17.90 -24.10
C PRO A 52 1.50 -19.38 -24.44
N ASP A 53 2.03 -20.17 -23.51
CA ASP A 53 2.23 -21.61 -23.70
C ASP A 53 1.11 -22.45 -23.08
N HIS A 54 0.11 -21.82 -22.47
CA HIS A 54 -1.05 -22.46 -21.85
C HIS A 54 -0.65 -23.52 -20.80
N SER A 55 0.48 -23.27 -20.13
CA SER A 55 1.09 -24.23 -19.23
C SER A 55 0.85 -23.89 -17.76
N GLU A 56 0.84 -24.95 -16.96
CA GLU A 56 0.86 -24.88 -15.50
C GLU A 56 2.30 -24.80 -14.97
N LEU A 57 2.45 -24.43 -13.70
CA LEU A 57 3.75 -24.28 -13.04
C LEU A 57 4.57 -25.59 -13.01
N ASP A 58 3.92 -26.75 -13.01
CA ASP A 58 4.60 -28.06 -13.01
C ASP A 58 4.97 -28.56 -14.44
N GLY A 59 4.63 -27.77 -15.46
CA GLY A 59 4.83 -28.08 -16.87
C GLY A 59 3.67 -28.82 -17.54
N GLY A 60 2.55 -29.00 -16.83
CA GLY A 60 1.27 -29.48 -17.35
C GLY A 60 0.60 -28.53 -18.35
N CYS A 61 -0.54 -28.94 -18.88
CA CYS A 61 -1.43 -28.10 -19.68
C CYS A 61 -2.68 -27.86 -18.84
N CYS A 62 -3.08 -26.60 -18.69
CA CYS A 62 -4.34 -26.21 -18.06
C CYS A 62 -5.51 -27.08 -18.55
N ASP A 63 -5.69 -27.14 -19.86
CA ASP A 63 -6.70 -27.98 -20.51
C ASP A 63 -6.07 -29.12 -21.34
N PRO A 64 -6.02 -30.37 -20.83
CA PRO A 64 -5.39 -31.47 -21.54
C PRO A 64 -6.22 -31.96 -22.75
N GLY A 65 -5.68 -31.75 -23.96
CA GLY A 65 -6.28 -32.18 -25.23
C GLY A 65 -5.27 -32.54 -26.32
N TRP A 66 -5.69 -32.51 -27.60
CA TRP A 66 -4.75 -32.67 -28.75
C TRP A 66 -3.76 -31.50 -28.85
N SER A 67 -4.14 -30.34 -28.30
CA SER A 67 -3.31 -29.16 -28.01
C SER A 67 -3.68 -28.70 -26.60
N CYS A 68 -2.75 -28.08 -25.85
CA CYS A 68 -3.11 -27.45 -24.57
C CYS A 68 -4.19 -26.38 -24.86
N GLY A 69 -5.33 -26.47 -24.17
CA GLY A 69 -6.34 -25.41 -24.16
C GLY A 69 -5.92 -24.26 -23.23
N SER A 70 -6.60 -23.13 -23.32
CA SER A 70 -6.29 -21.95 -22.52
C SER A 70 -6.86 -22.05 -21.12
N CYS A 71 -6.26 -21.36 -20.15
CA CYS A 71 -6.63 -21.49 -18.74
C CYS A 71 -7.79 -20.56 -18.32
N ASP A 72 -8.47 -20.95 -17.25
CA ASP A 72 -9.50 -20.20 -16.51
C ASP A 72 -8.88 -19.43 -15.35
N ASN A 73 -8.05 -18.45 -15.70
CA ASN A 73 -7.16 -17.74 -14.80
C ASN A 73 -7.88 -16.95 -13.68
N TYR A 74 -7.58 -17.27 -12.41
CA TYR A 74 -7.87 -16.41 -11.26
C TYR A 74 -6.60 -16.09 -10.45
N PHE A 75 -6.60 -14.94 -9.77
CA PHE A 75 -5.40 -14.33 -9.21
C PHE A 75 -5.50 -14.14 -7.71
N ILE A 76 -4.43 -14.51 -7.00
CA ILE A 76 -4.20 -14.19 -5.60
C ILE A 76 -2.98 -13.26 -5.54
N VAL A 77 -3.21 -12.00 -5.18
CA VAL A 77 -2.17 -10.97 -5.08
C VAL A 77 -2.10 -10.44 -3.66
N CYS A 78 -0.92 -10.54 -3.06
CA CYS A 78 -0.63 -9.96 -1.75
C CYS A 78 0.39 -8.83 -1.86
N LEU A 79 0.05 -7.68 -1.27
CA LEU A 79 0.96 -6.58 -0.98
C LEU A 79 1.38 -6.70 0.48
N ASP A 80 2.67 -6.90 0.72
CA ASP A 80 3.23 -7.19 2.04
C ASP A 80 4.26 -6.12 2.45
N ASP A 81 4.22 -5.71 3.72
CA ASP A 81 5.14 -4.74 4.29
C ASP A 81 6.38 -5.40 4.94
N ASP A 82 6.37 -6.72 5.11
CA ASP A 82 7.54 -7.51 5.49
C ASP A 82 8.40 -7.86 4.27
N VAL A 83 9.60 -7.28 4.18
CA VAL A 83 10.51 -7.44 3.04
C VAL A 83 11.86 -7.99 3.50
N PRO A 84 12.31 -9.16 3.00
CA PRO A 84 11.59 -10.02 2.06
C PRO A 84 10.44 -10.78 2.73
N GLY A 85 10.39 -10.87 4.06
CA GLY A 85 9.33 -11.60 4.76
C GLY A 85 9.14 -13.06 4.34
N SER A 86 8.00 -13.62 4.72
CA SER A 86 7.57 -15.00 4.44
C SER A 86 6.99 -15.14 3.02
N ASN A 87 7.12 -16.33 2.43
CA ASN A 87 6.43 -16.67 1.18
C ASN A 87 4.95 -17.08 1.43
N ASN A 88 4.52 -17.14 2.68
CA ASN A 88 3.15 -17.48 3.05
C ASN A 88 2.17 -16.38 2.60
N PHE A 89 1.11 -16.74 1.88
CA PHE A 89 0.08 -15.82 1.41
C PHE A 89 -0.90 -15.40 2.52
N ASP A 90 -0.99 -16.17 3.61
CA ASP A 90 -1.78 -15.80 4.79
C ASP A 90 -1.13 -14.66 5.60
N GLU A 91 0.18 -14.45 5.39
CA GLU A 91 0.94 -13.34 5.94
C GLU A 91 0.96 -12.22 4.90
N CYS A 92 0.05 -11.24 5.05
CA CYS A 92 -0.11 -10.14 4.10
C CYS A 92 -0.38 -8.81 4.80
N GLY A 93 0.66 -8.00 4.99
CA GLY A 93 0.60 -6.80 5.84
C GLY A 93 -0.19 -5.60 5.28
N ILE A 94 -0.23 -5.42 3.95
CA ILE A 94 -0.88 -4.25 3.33
C ILE A 94 -2.25 -4.62 2.77
N ARG A 95 -2.29 -5.55 1.80
CA ARG A 95 -3.55 -5.94 1.16
C ARG A 95 -3.47 -7.27 0.43
N SER A 96 -4.41 -8.16 0.71
CA SER A 96 -4.66 -9.37 -0.07
C SER A 96 -5.84 -9.18 -1.01
N THR A 97 -5.72 -9.68 -2.24
CA THR A 97 -6.77 -9.69 -3.27
C THR A 97 -6.85 -11.07 -3.86
N THR A 98 -8.05 -11.66 -3.87
CA THR A 98 -8.36 -12.85 -4.65
C THR A 98 -9.44 -12.46 -5.66
N THR A 99 -9.21 -12.74 -6.93
CA THR A 99 -10.21 -12.57 -7.99
C THR A 99 -10.99 -13.85 -8.19
N ASP A 100 -12.17 -13.76 -8.81
CA ASP A 100 -12.73 -14.90 -9.54
C ASP A 100 -11.96 -15.08 -10.87
N VAL A 101 -12.36 -16.09 -11.65
CA VAL A 101 -11.91 -16.25 -13.05
C VAL A 101 -12.13 -14.93 -13.80
N VAL A 102 -11.06 -14.36 -14.35
CA VAL A 102 -11.12 -13.05 -15.00
C VAL A 102 -11.75 -13.16 -16.38
N PHE A 103 -11.28 -14.13 -17.16
CA PHE A 103 -11.83 -14.54 -18.44
C PHE A 103 -11.71 -16.06 -18.54
N VAL A 104 -12.74 -16.68 -19.11
CA VAL A 104 -12.76 -18.12 -19.41
C VAL A 104 -11.99 -18.38 -20.70
N ASP A 105 -11.24 -19.48 -20.78
CA ASP A 105 -10.46 -19.93 -21.93
C ASP A 105 -9.53 -18.83 -22.50
N ASN A 106 -8.84 -18.06 -21.65
CA ASN A 106 -8.03 -16.94 -22.14
C ASN A 106 -6.80 -16.64 -21.28
N ASP A 107 -5.63 -16.78 -21.90
CA ASP A 107 -4.33 -16.57 -21.27
C ASP A 107 -3.66 -15.23 -21.60
N GLU A 108 -4.27 -14.40 -22.44
CA GLU A 108 -3.67 -13.14 -22.87
C GLU A 108 -4.69 -12.01 -22.87
N PHE A 109 -4.67 -11.18 -21.82
CA PHE A 109 -5.63 -10.11 -21.67
C PHE A 109 -5.11 -8.93 -20.86
N ASP A 110 -5.71 -7.77 -21.11
CA ASP A 110 -5.58 -6.61 -20.24
C ASP A 110 -6.70 -6.65 -19.19
N PHE A 111 -6.37 -6.38 -17.93
CA PHE A 111 -7.33 -6.46 -16.83
C PHE A 111 -8.43 -5.40 -16.96
N PRO A 112 -9.71 -5.76 -16.78
CA PRO A 112 -10.79 -4.80 -16.85
C PRO A 112 -10.83 -3.87 -15.62
N SER A 113 -11.67 -2.84 -15.70
CA SER A 113 -11.98 -1.96 -14.57
C SER A 113 -13.50 -1.75 -14.51
N PRO A 114 -14.19 -2.32 -13.50
CA PRO A 114 -13.66 -3.19 -12.44
C PRO A 114 -13.25 -4.60 -12.96
N ILE A 115 -12.44 -5.31 -12.17
CA ILE A 115 -12.19 -6.75 -12.29
C ILE A 115 -13.47 -7.50 -11.84
N PRO A 116 -13.76 -8.73 -12.33
CA PRO A 116 -14.90 -9.53 -11.88
C PRO A 116 -15.07 -9.59 -10.36
N SER A 117 -16.32 -9.77 -9.92
CA SER A 117 -16.74 -9.55 -8.53
C SER A 117 -16.59 -8.11 -8.02
N ASN A 118 -16.64 -7.14 -8.95
CA ASN A 118 -16.62 -5.70 -8.67
C ASN A 118 -15.38 -5.27 -7.88
N ILE A 119 -14.26 -5.93 -8.15
CA ILE A 119 -12.97 -5.58 -7.57
C ILE A 119 -12.47 -4.29 -8.25
N PRO A 120 -12.25 -3.19 -7.51
CA PRO A 120 -11.75 -1.96 -8.10
C PRO A 120 -10.40 -2.18 -8.78
N ASN A 121 -10.13 -1.47 -9.87
CA ASN A 121 -8.83 -1.48 -10.53
C ASN A 121 -8.60 -0.08 -11.14
N PRO A 122 -7.86 0.83 -10.46
CA PRO A 122 -6.93 0.59 -9.35
C PRO A 122 -7.56 0.40 -7.97
N GLN A 123 -6.79 -0.16 -7.04
CA GLN A 123 -7.14 -0.42 -5.64
C GLN A 123 -6.32 0.49 -4.73
N ALA A 124 -6.97 1.26 -3.87
CA ALA A 124 -6.32 2.16 -2.91
C ALA A 124 -6.36 1.59 -1.48
N THR A 125 -5.20 1.56 -0.82
CA THR A 125 -5.06 1.05 0.56
C THR A 125 -4.38 2.08 1.44
N ASN A 126 -5.00 2.42 2.57
CA ASN A 126 -4.40 3.31 3.55
C ASN A 126 -3.44 2.53 4.47
N VAL A 127 -2.23 3.07 4.67
CA VAL A 127 -1.24 2.58 5.65
C VAL A 127 -0.86 3.70 6.61
N ALA A 128 -0.46 3.36 7.83
CA ALA A 128 -0.11 4.35 8.85
C ALA A 128 1.15 5.16 8.50
N SER A 129 2.11 4.52 7.85
CA SER A 129 3.33 5.14 7.31
C SER A 129 3.87 4.26 6.19
N TRP A 130 4.68 4.85 5.32
CA TRP A 130 5.27 4.17 4.17
C TRP A 130 6.72 3.78 4.45
N GLN A 131 7.02 2.48 4.39
CA GLN A 131 8.35 1.95 4.73
C GLN A 131 9.37 2.05 3.57
N GLY A 132 8.98 2.62 2.41
CA GLY A 132 9.87 2.78 1.25
C GLY A 132 10.01 1.54 0.35
N GLN A 133 9.41 0.42 0.75
CA GLN A 133 9.47 -0.84 0.04
C GLN A 133 8.26 -1.71 0.37
N MET A 134 7.96 -2.68 -0.49
CA MET A 134 6.98 -3.73 -0.25
C MET A 134 7.37 -4.99 -1.02
N ARG A 135 6.81 -6.12 -0.63
CA ARG A 135 6.87 -7.37 -1.41
C ARG A 135 5.51 -7.62 -2.05
N VAL A 136 5.52 -7.86 -3.36
CA VAL A 136 4.35 -8.33 -4.12
C VAL A 136 4.46 -9.84 -4.25
N LYS A 137 3.45 -10.56 -3.76
CA LYS A 137 3.31 -12.02 -3.93
C LYS A 137 2.19 -12.25 -4.93
N LEU A 138 2.43 -13.11 -5.91
CA LEU A 138 1.49 -13.49 -6.95
C LEU A 138 1.34 -14.99 -6.93
N ARG A 139 0.10 -15.46 -6.88
CA ARG A 139 -0.27 -16.80 -7.29
C ARG A 139 -1.37 -16.71 -8.34
N VAL A 140 -1.23 -17.45 -9.43
CA VAL A 140 -2.24 -17.58 -10.48
C VAL A 140 -2.64 -19.04 -10.54
N MET A 141 -3.95 -19.26 -10.63
CA MET A 141 -4.55 -20.58 -10.56
C MET A 141 -5.45 -20.76 -11.78
N ASP A 142 -5.54 -21.99 -12.24
CA ASP A 142 -6.53 -22.46 -13.19
C ASP A 142 -7.76 -22.95 -12.43
N SER A 143 -8.96 -22.68 -12.94
CA SER A 143 -10.21 -23.04 -12.26
C SER A 143 -10.91 -24.19 -12.97
N ASP A 144 -10.77 -25.38 -12.42
CA ASP A 144 -11.28 -26.63 -13.02
C ASP A 144 -12.21 -27.41 -12.09
N ASP A 145 -12.95 -28.37 -12.67
CA ASP A 145 -13.92 -29.21 -11.94
C ASP A 145 -13.26 -30.27 -11.02
N ASN A 146 -11.97 -30.58 -11.22
CA ASN A 146 -11.28 -31.73 -10.61
C ASN A 146 -10.18 -31.38 -9.60
N ASP A 147 -9.61 -30.18 -9.63
CA ASP A 147 -8.89 -29.46 -8.56
C ASP A 147 -8.26 -28.20 -9.22
N ASP A 148 -8.11 -27.09 -8.50
CA ASP A 148 -7.49 -25.88 -9.09
C ASP A 148 -5.97 -26.04 -9.20
N ASP A 149 -5.43 -25.99 -10.42
CA ASP A 149 -4.01 -26.15 -10.71
C ASP A 149 -3.25 -24.82 -10.66
N THR A 150 -1.99 -24.86 -10.20
CA THR A 150 -1.19 -23.63 -10.06
C THR A 150 -0.52 -23.29 -11.38
N ILE A 151 -0.85 -22.13 -11.94
CA ILE A 151 -0.24 -21.60 -13.16
C ILE A 151 1.06 -20.87 -12.83
N GLU A 152 1.08 -20.01 -11.82
CA GLU A 152 2.29 -19.25 -11.47
C GLU A 152 2.36 -19.00 -9.97
N GLU A 153 3.57 -19.05 -9.41
CA GLU A 153 3.85 -18.53 -8.06
C GLU A 153 5.14 -17.71 -8.08
N ALA A 154 5.00 -16.41 -7.95
CA ALA A 154 6.11 -15.48 -8.08
C ALA A 154 6.12 -14.43 -6.97
N PHE A 155 7.30 -13.91 -6.68
CA PHE A 155 7.51 -12.92 -5.64
C PHE A 155 8.44 -11.81 -6.11
N LYS A 156 8.08 -10.56 -5.81
CA LYS A 156 8.88 -9.40 -6.22
C LYS A 156 8.98 -8.38 -5.09
N ASN A 157 10.21 -8.14 -4.65
CA ASN A 157 10.50 -7.01 -3.75
C ASN A 157 10.64 -5.74 -4.60
N ILE A 158 9.90 -4.69 -4.25
CA ILE A 158 9.96 -3.40 -4.92
C ILE A 158 10.32 -2.30 -3.92
N VAL A 159 11.23 -1.43 -4.32
CA VAL A 159 11.62 -0.21 -3.59
C VAL A 159 10.99 0.96 -4.31
N LEU A 160 10.21 1.76 -3.59
CA LEU A 160 9.41 2.86 -4.15
C LEU A 160 9.27 3.94 -3.09
N SER A 161 9.60 5.20 -3.41
CA SER A 161 9.35 6.33 -2.51
C SER A 161 7.90 6.81 -2.60
N SER A 162 7.39 7.42 -1.53
CA SER A 162 6.10 8.11 -1.60
C SER A 162 6.21 9.46 -2.30
N PHE A 163 5.09 9.92 -2.88
CA PHE A 163 4.91 11.27 -3.37
C PHE A 163 4.19 12.13 -2.33
N ALA A 164 4.38 13.45 -2.38
CA ALA A 164 3.77 14.38 -1.44
C ALA A 164 2.23 14.41 -1.47
N SER A 165 1.60 14.00 -2.58
CA SER A 165 0.15 14.02 -2.73
C SER A 165 -0.32 13.09 -3.86
N GLN A 166 -1.61 12.74 -3.89
CA GLN A 166 -2.21 12.00 -5.00
C GLN A 166 -2.04 12.71 -6.35
N SER A 167 -2.17 14.03 -6.39
CA SER A 167 -2.08 14.82 -7.63
C SER A 167 -0.69 14.82 -8.28
N SER A 168 0.37 14.62 -7.48
CA SER A 168 1.74 14.53 -7.99
C SER A 168 2.22 13.09 -8.16
N ALA A 169 1.49 12.11 -7.64
CA ALA A 169 1.88 10.71 -7.63
C ALA A 169 1.94 10.10 -9.03
N GLN A 170 3.13 9.60 -9.39
CA GLN A 170 3.36 8.93 -10.67
C GLN A 170 3.31 7.41 -10.51
N TRP A 171 2.76 6.75 -11.52
CA TRP A 171 2.76 5.29 -11.60
C TRP A 171 4.15 4.76 -11.97
N VAL A 172 4.55 3.68 -11.29
CA VAL A 172 5.71 2.88 -11.65
C VAL A 172 5.23 1.48 -12.01
N GLN A 173 5.55 1.05 -13.23
CA GLN A 173 5.14 -0.23 -13.77
C GLN A 173 6.17 -1.32 -13.46
N TYR A 174 5.67 -2.53 -13.20
CA TYR A 174 6.46 -3.72 -12.93
C TYR A 174 5.86 -4.92 -13.66
N THR A 175 6.72 -5.84 -14.08
CA THR A 175 6.34 -7.18 -14.57
C THR A 175 6.97 -8.25 -13.70
N MET A 176 6.26 -9.33 -13.42
CA MET A 176 6.72 -10.49 -12.64
C MET A 176 6.12 -11.79 -13.19
N GLY A 177 6.74 -12.91 -12.83
CA GLY A 177 6.45 -14.23 -13.38
C GLY A 177 7.73 -14.89 -13.88
N THR A 178 7.70 -16.20 -14.08
CA THR A 178 8.84 -17.02 -14.47
C THR A 178 8.73 -17.51 -15.90
N HIS A 179 7.53 -18.00 -16.26
CA HIS A 179 7.15 -18.48 -17.58
C HIS A 179 5.90 -17.77 -18.11
N SER A 180 5.16 -17.11 -17.20
CA SER A 180 4.10 -16.16 -17.51
C SER A 180 4.53 -14.72 -17.21
N ASP A 181 3.78 -13.74 -17.70
CA ASP A 181 4.01 -12.31 -17.44
C ASP A 181 2.77 -11.65 -16.82
N PHE A 182 2.87 -11.31 -15.53
CA PHE A 182 1.93 -10.44 -14.84
C PHE A 182 2.47 -9.02 -14.73
N THR A 183 1.80 -8.09 -15.41
CA THR A 183 2.16 -6.66 -15.40
C THR A 183 1.17 -5.85 -14.57
N PHE A 184 1.72 -5.04 -13.68
CA PHE A 184 0.99 -4.17 -12.77
C PHE A 184 1.71 -2.83 -12.61
N GLN A 185 1.03 -1.84 -12.05
CA GLN A 185 1.67 -0.58 -11.65
C GLN A 185 1.28 -0.16 -10.26
N VAL A 186 2.18 0.56 -9.60
CA VAL A 186 2.03 1.03 -8.23
C VAL A 186 2.38 2.51 -8.13
N ARG A 187 1.64 3.24 -7.31
CA ARG A 187 2.05 4.56 -6.83
C ARG A 187 1.73 4.68 -5.34
N VAL A 188 2.57 5.43 -4.63
CA VAL A 188 2.39 5.67 -3.20
C VAL A 188 2.43 7.15 -2.94
N TYR A 189 1.54 7.67 -2.11
CA TYR A 189 1.54 9.08 -1.75
C TYR A 189 1.06 9.32 -0.33
N CYS A 190 1.52 10.42 0.26
CA CYS A 190 1.01 10.86 1.56
C CYS A 190 -0.42 11.37 1.43
N ASN A 191 -1.24 11.01 2.41
CA ASN A 191 -2.59 11.55 2.53
C ASN A 191 -2.51 13.01 3.01
N ALA A 192 -3.67 13.68 3.00
CA ALA A 192 -3.77 15.06 3.49
C ALA A 192 -3.10 15.21 4.87
N ASP A 193 -2.41 16.34 5.04
CA ASP A 193 -1.74 16.72 6.29
C ASP A 193 -0.63 15.75 6.75
N SER A 194 -0.25 14.77 5.92
CA SER A 194 0.85 13.84 6.17
C SER A 194 2.07 14.25 5.34
N TYR A 195 3.21 14.36 5.99
CA TYR A 195 4.47 14.86 5.43
C TYR A 195 5.58 13.82 5.60
N THR A 196 6.78 14.16 5.11
CA THR A 196 7.98 13.32 5.01
C THR A 196 7.86 12.18 4.00
N SER A 197 9.00 11.59 3.62
CA SER A 197 9.06 10.53 2.61
C SER A 197 8.38 9.22 3.03
N ASP A 198 8.19 9.03 4.33
CA ASP A 198 7.49 7.91 4.96
C ASP A 198 6.07 8.28 5.42
N CYS A 199 5.60 9.49 5.15
CA CYS A 199 4.25 9.95 5.52
C CYS A 199 3.95 9.77 7.02
N SER A 200 4.95 9.91 7.89
CA SER A 200 4.84 9.63 9.33
C SER A 200 4.62 10.87 10.19
N VAL A 201 4.72 12.07 9.59
CA VAL A 201 4.53 13.35 10.30
C VAL A 201 3.18 13.95 9.93
N TYR A 202 2.30 14.13 10.92
CA TYR A 202 1.02 14.80 10.75
C TYR A 202 1.08 16.28 11.15
N CYS A 203 0.59 17.20 10.32
CA CYS A 203 0.51 18.62 10.66
C CYS A 203 -0.63 19.33 9.91
N VAL A 204 -1.48 20.05 10.65
CA VAL A 204 -2.54 20.90 10.08
C VAL A 204 -2.26 22.36 10.43
N PRO A 205 -2.09 23.27 9.46
CA PRO A 205 -1.95 24.69 9.74
C PRO A 205 -3.11 25.18 10.62
N THR A 206 -2.78 25.84 11.73
CA THR A 206 -3.76 26.26 12.73
C THR A 206 -3.50 27.72 13.09
N ASP A 207 -4.56 28.54 13.04
CA ASP A 207 -4.52 29.94 13.47
C ASP A 207 -5.75 30.25 14.36
N ASN A 208 -5.76 29.68 15.56
CA ASN A 208 -6.84 29.85 16.54
C ASN A 208 -6.33 29.60 17.96
N GLN A 209 -7.24 29.53 18.94
CA GLN A 209 -6.91 29.33 20.36
C GLN A 209 -6.06 28.07 20.65
N ASN A 210 -6.05 27.09 19.74
CA ASN A 210 -5.28 25.85 19.87
C ASN A 210 -3.85 25.96 19.30
N GLY A 211 -3.52 27.02 18.56
CA GLY A 211 -2.18 27.27 18.04
C GLY A 211 -2.15 28.27 16.88
N HIS A 212 -0.96 28.83 16.63
CA HIS A 212 -0.70 29.84 15.61
C HIS A 212 0.55 29.48 14.81
N TYR A 213 0.38 28.56 13.84
CA TYR A 213 1.47 28.01 13.05
C TYR A 213 1.01 27.53 11.67
N THR A 214 1.96 27.46 10.75
CA THR A 214 1.86 26.72 9.49
C THR A 214 2.73 25.45 9.54
N CYS A 215 2.67 24.60 8.52
CA CYS A 215 3.43 23.36 8.45
C CYS A 215 4.55 23.48 7.41
N ASN A 216 5.75 23.03 7.74
CA ASN A 216 6.84 22.94 6.78
C ASN A 216 6.48 21.93 5.68
N PRO A 217 6.55 22.31 4.40
CA PRO A 217 6.07 21.46 3.30
C PRO A 217 6.90 20.19 3.10
N THR A 218 8.15 20.15 3.58
CA THR A 218 9.05 19.01 3.43
C THR A 218 9.05 18.14 4.67
N THR A 219 9.16 18.75 5.86
CA THR A 219 9.36 18.03 7.12
C THR A 219 8.07 17.83 7.92
N GLY A 220 7.00 18.54 7.58
CA GLY A 220 5.77 18.58 8.39
C GLY A 220 5.94 19.32 9.71
N ALA A 221 7.09 19.93 9.99
CA ALA A 221 7.32 20.62 11.24
C ALA A 221 6.47 21.90 11.35
N LYS A 222 5.79 22.08 12.49
CA LYS A 222 5.15 23.37 12.85
C LYS A 222 6.13 24.54 12.78
N MET A 223 5.74 25.59 12.06
CA MET A 223 6.45 26.86 11.94
C MET A 223 5.54 27.99 12.46
N CYS A 224 5.92 28.63 13.55
CA CYS A 224 5.13 29.69 14.18
C CYS A 224 4.97 30.91 13.26
N TYR A 225 3.82 31.56 13.31
CA TYR A 225 3.64 32.85 12.64
C TYR A 225 4.44 33.97 13.34
N ASP A 226 4.67 35.07 12.63
CA ASP A 226 5.36 36.24 13.18
C ASP A 226 4.71 36.71 14.50
N GLY A 227 5.54 36.94 15.52
CA GLY A 227 5.09 37.32 16.87
C GLY A 227 4.63 36.16 17.75
N TRP A 228 4.80 34.91 17.29
CA TRP A 228 4.60 33.69 18.08
C TRP A 228 5.92 32.92 18.21
N GLU A 229 6.15 32.33 19.38
CA GLU A 229 7.35 31.58 19.70
C GLU A 229 7.02 30.13 20.01
N GLY A 230 7.91 29.24 19.56
CA GLY A 230 7.80 27.81 19.79
C GLY A 230 8.23 27.42 21.20
N ILE A 231 7.36 26.76 21.94
CA ILE A 231 7.66 26.15 23.22
C ILE A 231 7.47 24.63 23.13
N LEU A 232 8.32 23.89 23.84
CA LEU A 232 8.23 22.44 24.03
C LEU A 232 7.39 22.10 25.26
#